data_AF-A0A8H5NQQ3-F1
#
_entry.id   AF-A0A8H5NQQ3-F1
#
_cell.length_a   1.000
_cell.length_b   1.000
_cell.length_c   1.000
_cell.angle_alpha   90.00
_cell.angle_beta   90.00
_cell.angle_gamma   90.00
#
_symmetry.space_group_name_H-M   'P 1'
#
loop_
_entity.id
_entity.type
_entity.pdbx_description
1 polymer ?
#
loop_
_entity_poly.entity_id
_entity_poly.type
_entity_poly.pdbx_seq_one_letter_code
_entity_poly.pdbx_strand_id
1 'polypeptide(L)'
;MLSSTRSAASMALRVKPATAIAPFRTTAAAFTTNSRRDASALQTHSATGVGKVRREVPLPSEVAPKGALQYALTTLDAVTNWARQSSLWPMTFGLACCAVEMMHLSTPRYDQDRLGIIFRASPRQSDVMIVAGTLTNKMAPA
;
A
#
# COMPACT_ATOMS: atom_id res chain seq x y z
N MET A 1 -48.08 -26.65 -29.72
CA MET A 1 -47.36 -27.63 -30.56
C MET A 1 -46.47 -26.87 -31.51
N LEU A 2 -45.15 -26.89 -31.29
CA LEU A 2 -44.13 -27.16 -32.30
C LEU A 2 -42.77 -27.19 -31.57
N SER A 3 -42.15 -28.36 -31.64
CA SER A 3 -40.87 -28.74 -31.05
C SER A 3 -39.75 -28.33 -32.00
N SER A 4 -38.63 -27.83 -31.47
CA SER A 4 -37.33 -27.91 -32.15
C SER A 4 -36.19 -27.83 -31.15
N THR A 5 -35.85 -28.99 -30.60
CA THR A 5 -34.62 -29.27 -29.86
C THR A 5 -33.41 -29.18 -30.78
N ARG A 6 -32.40 -28.36 -30.44
CA ARG A 6 -31.03 -28.52 -30.98
C ARG A 6 -30.10 -28.89 -29.85
N SER A 7 -29.75 -30.18 -29.87
CA SER A 7 -28.68 -30.81 -29.10
C SER A 7 -27.33 -30.44 -29.73
N ALA A 8 -26.38 -29.98 -28.92
CA ALA A 8 -24.98 -29.94 -29.28
C ALA A 8 -24.19 -30.55 -28.12
N ALA A 9 -23.54 -31.66 -28.43
CA ALA A 9 -22.91 -32.57 -27.50
C ALA A 9 -21.60 -32.01 -26.92
N SER A 10 -21.36 -32.38 -25.66
CA SER A 10 -20.13 -32.25 -24.90
C SER A 10 -18.95 -32.94 -25.60
N MET A 11 -17.83 -32.24 -25.74
CA MET A 11 -16.50 -32.89 -25.88
C MET A 11 -15.60 -32.38 -24.76
N ALA A 12 -15.58 -33.14 -23.67
CA ALA A 12 -14.54 -33.07 -22.64
C ALA A 12 -13.33 -33.89 -23.12
N LEU A 13 -12.23 -33.23 -23.47
CA LEU A 13 -10.94 -33.88 -23.66
C LEU A 13 -10.06 -33.64 -22.42
N ARG A 14 -10.02 -34.68 -21.59
CA ARG A 14 -9.22 -34.82 -20.38
C ARG A 14 -7.92 -35.52 -20.78
N VAL A 15 -6.79 -34.81 -20.79
CA VAL A 15 -5.47 -35.43 -21.02
C VAL A 15 -4.43 -34.91 -20.04
N LYS A 16 -3.97 -35.82 -19.17
CA LYS A 16 -2.70 -35.93 -18.43
C LYS A 16 -2.80 -37.24 -17.61
N PRO A 17 -1.73 -37.97 -17.24
CA PRO A 17 -0.31 -37.58 -17.19
C PRO A 17 0.67 -38.69 -17.68
N ALA A 18 1.96 -38.50 -17.38
CA ALA A 18 3.09 -39.43 -17.45
C ALA A 18 3.88 -39.44 -18.78
N THR A 19 5.07 -38.83 -18.77
CA THR A 19 6.34 -39.53 -18.52
C THR A 19 7.48 -38.54 -18.35
N ALA A 20 8.38 -38.88 -17.42
CA ALA A 20 9.49 -38.08 -16.96
C ALA A 20 10.60 -37.95 -18.01
N ILE A 21 11.17 -36.75 -18.12
CA ILE A 21 12.53 -36.54 -18.64
C ILE A 21 13.25 -35.70 -17.59
N ALA A 22 14.17 -36.34 -16.88
CA ALA A 22 15.04 -35.74 -15.87
C ALA A 22 16.12 -34.86 -16.54
N PRO A 23 16.68 -33.87 -15.82
CA PRO A 23 17.32 -32.69 -16.39
C PRO A 23 18.79 -32.91 -16.75
N PHE A 24 19.21 -32.34 -17.88
CA PHE A 24 20.62 -32.19 -18.24
C PHE A 24 21.26 -31.19 -17.28
N ARG A 25 22.30 -31.65 -16.60
CA ARG A 25 23.03 -30.94 -15.54
C ARG A 25 24.05 -29.98 -16.17
N THR A 26 23.68 -28.72 -16.36
CA THR A 26 24.64 -27.64 -16.63
C THR A 26 24.97 -26.92 -15.32
N THR A 27 26.21 -27.10 -14.87
CA THR A 27 26.82 -26.36 -13.78
C THR A 27 27.00 -24.90 -14.19
N ALA A 28 26.03 -24.05 -13.86
CA ALA A 28 26.24 -22.61 -13.80
C ALA A 28 26.89 -22.28 -12.46
N ALA A 29 28.16 -21.87 -12.49
CA ALA A 29 28.87 -21.36 -11.34
C ALA A 29 28.11 -20.17 -10.75
N ALA A 30 27.78 -20.26 -9.46
CA ALA A 30 27.27 -19.15 -8.70
C ALA A 30 28.38 -18.11 -8.50
N PHE A 31 28.37 -17.04 -9.30
CA PHE A 31 29.01 -15.78 -8.89
C PHE A 31 28.06 -15.08 -7.93
N THR A 32 28.24 -15.36 -6.64
CA THR A 32 27.60 -14.61 -5.56
C THR A 32 28.27 -13.25 -5.45
N THR A 33 27.79 -12.24 -6.17
CA THR A 33 28.17 -10.85 -5.89
C THR A 33 27.29 -10.36 -4.74
N ASN A 34 27.72 -10.65 -3.52
CA ASN A 34 27.16 -10.07 -2.31
C ASN A 34 27.55 -8.58 -2.28
N SER A 35 26.85 -7.74 -3.05
CA SER A 35 26.98 -6.28 -2.96
C SER A 35 26.13 -5.80 -1.79
N ARG A 36 26.54 -6.16 -0.57
CA ARG A 36 26.27 -5.33 0.60
C ARG A 36 27.12 -4.08 0.40
N ARG A 37 26.51 -3.04 -0.15
CA ARG A 37 27.02 -1.69 0.03
C ARG A 37 26.75 -1.34 1.49
N ASP A 38 27.68 -1.72 2.35
CA ASP A 38 27.77 -1.20 3.70
C ASP A 38 27.89 0.33 3.57
N ALA A 39 26.86 1.04 4.02
CA ALA A 39 26.84 2.50 4.10
C ALA A 39 27.76 3.03 5.23
N SER A 40 28.89 2.39 5.47
CA SER A 40 29.86 2.71 6.53
C SER A 40 31.19 3.18 5.96
N ALA A 41 31.16 3.91 4.85
CA ALA A 41 32.36 4.54 4.28
C ALA A 41 32.00 5.89 3.64
N LEU A 42 31.58 6.86 4.46
CA LEU A 42 31.74 8.27 4.11
C LEU A 42 32.75 8.91 5.07
N GLN A 43 34.00 8.87 4.58
CA GLN A 43 35.13 9.76 4.82
C GLN A 43 35.04 10.74 6.00
N THR A 44 35.92 10.49 6.97
CA THR A 44 36.47 11.48 7.89
C THR A 44 37.10 12.62 7.11
N HIS A 45 36.34 13.71 6.87
CA HIS A 45 36.96 14.97 6.51
C HIS A 45 37.61 15.56 7.77
N SER A 46 38.92 15.35 7.86
CA SER A 46 39.83 16.10 8.73
C SER A 46 39.73 17.59 8.40
N ALA A 47 38.88 18.32 9.11
CA ALA A 47 38.89 19.76 9.15
C ALA A 47 39.51 20.21 10.49
N THR A 48 40.71 20.76 10.41
CA THR A 48 41.28 21.62 11.46
C THR A 48 40.34 22.79 11.69
N GLY A 49 39.51 22.72 12.74
CA GLY A 49 38.59 23.78 13.10
C GLY A 49 37.76 23.39 14.32
N VAL A 50 37.78 24.24 15.35
CA VAL A 50 36.97 24.13 16.56
C VAL A 50 35.48 24.08 16.17
N GLY A 51 34.89 22.89 16.17
CA GLY A 51 33.51 22.67 15.72
C GLY A 51 32.88 21.48 16.44
N LYS A 52 31.62 21.62 16.87
CA LYS A 52 30.85 20.56 17.54
C LYS A 52 30.92 19.25 16.73
N VAL A 53 31.28 18.15 17.39
CA VAL A 53 31.20 16.78 16.84
C VAL A 53 29.77 16.54 16.35
N ARG A 54 29.61 16.28 15.04
CA ARG A 54 28.31 15.94 14.45
C ARG A 54 27.89 14.57 14.96
N ARG A 55 26.86 14.54 15.81
CA ARG A 55 26.25 13.28 16.28
C ARG A 55 25.36 12.72 15.17
N GLU A 56 25.66 11.52 14.70
CA GLU A 56 24.78 10.78 13.81
C GLU A 56 23.61 10.23 14.64
N VAL A 57 22.40 10.72 14.33
CA VAL A 57 21.16 10.21 14.92
C VAL A 57 20.47 9.38 13.84
N PRO A 58 20.08 8.13 14.15
CA PRO A 58 19.39 7.28 13.19
C PRO A 58 18.03 7.87 12.80
N LEU A 59 17.61 7.64 11.55
CA LEU A 59 16.31 8.10 11.06
C LEU A 59 15.17 7.33 11.74
N PRO A 60 13.99 7.94 11.98
CA PRO A 60 12.86 7.24 12.60
C PRO A 60 12.43 5.96 11.88
N SER A 61 12.69 5.84 10.57
CA SER A 61 12.41 4.63 9.77
C SER A 61 13.38 3.49 10.02
N GLU A 62 14.59 3.76 10.52
CA GLU A 62 15.68 2.80 10.72
C GLU A 62 15.85 2.40 12.19
N VAL A 63 15.21 3.11 13.11
CA VAL A 63 15.31 2.85 14.55
C VAL A 63 14.38 1.70 14.94
N ALA A 64 14.97 0.57 15.32
CA ALA A 64 14.25 -0.47 16.06
C ALA A 64 14.05 -0.05 17.53
N PRO A 65 12.89 -0.35 18.14
CA PRO A 65 12.63 0.00 19.54
C PRO A 65 13.61 -0.72 20.48
N LYS A 66 14.35 0.05 21.26
CA LYS A 66 15.32 -0.45 22.26
C LYS A 66 14.87 -0.03 23.65
N GLY A 67 14.57 -1.01 24.50
CA GLY A 67 14.19 -0.82 25.90
C GLY A 67 12.68 -0.79 26.16
N ALA A 68 12.28 -1.08 27.40
CA ALA A 68 10.88 -1.24 27.80
C ALA A 68 10.02 0.00 27.53
N LEU A 69 10.57 1.22 27.72
CA LEU A 69 9.86 2.46 27.47
C LEU A 69 9.54 2.66 25.98
N GLN A 70 10.44 2.29 25.07
CA GLN A 70 10.17 2.38 23.63
C GLN A 70 9.12 1.38 23.17
N TYR A 71 9.12 0.15 23.72
CA TYR A 71 8.05 -0.80 23.44
C TYR A 71 6.68 -0.28 23.92
N ALA A 72 6.61 0.32 25.11
CA ALA A 72 5.37 0.92 25.61
C ALA A 72 4.89 2.10 24.73
N LEU A 73 5.79 2.94 24.22
CA LEU A 73 5.42 4.00 23.28
C LEU A 73 4.92 3.43 21.95
N THR A 74 5.60 2.39 21.42
CA THR A 74 5.18 1.77 20.15
C THR A 74 3.82 1.10 20.23
N THR A 75 3.44 0.52 21.38
CA THR A 75 2.11 -0.06 21.56
C THR A 75 1.03 1.00 21.64
N LEU A 76 1.30 2.14 22.29
CA LEU A 76 0.40 3.29 22.30
C LEU A 76 0.24 3.88 20.89
N ASP A 77 1.34 4.04 20.15
CA ASP A 77 1.31 4.48 18.76
C ASP A 77 0.55 3.48 17.86
N ALA A 78 0.70 2.18 18.10
CA ALA A 78 -0.05 1.16 17.37
C ALA A 78 -1.57 1.28 17.62
N VAL A 79 -1.99 1.49 18.87
CA VAL A 79 -3.41 1.66 19.22
C VAL A 79 -3.98 2.94 18.62
N THR A 80 -3.25 4.05 18.69
CA THR A 80 -3.72 5.33 18.12
C THR A 80 -3.82 5.27 16.59
N ASN A 81 -2.87 4.61 15.92
CA ASN A 81 -2.92 4.40 14.48
C ASN A 81 -4.05 3.44 14.08
N TRP A 82 -4.30 2.40 14.88
CA TRP A 82 -5.46 1.53 14.69
C TRP A 82 -6.77 2.31 14.78
N ALA A 83 -6.91 3.18 15.79
CA ALA A 83 -8.09 4.04 15.92
C ALA A 83 -8.28 4.93 14.67
N ARG A 84 -7.23 5.62 14.21
CA ARG A 84 -7.27 6.47 13.00
C ARG A 84 -7.61 5.70 11.73
N GLN A 85 -7.15 4.45 11.61
CA GLN A 85 -7.45 3.59 10.46
C GLN A 85 -8.88 3.04 10.51
N SER A 86 -9.40 2.79 11.72
CA SER A 86 -10.74 2.22 11.93
C SER A 86 -11.89 3.22 11.79
N SER A 87 -11.61 4.53 11.87
CA SER A 87 -12.63 5.59 11.79
C SER A 87 -12.14 6.72 10.88
N LEU A 88 -12.11 6.44 9.58
CA LEU A 88 -11.62 7.40 8.60
C LEU A 88 -12.82 8.20 8.07
N TRP A 89 -12.87 9.51 8.32
CA TRP A 89 -13.99 10.35 7.89
C TRP A 89 -13.59 11.24 6.70
N PRO A 90 -13.82 10.79 5.44
CA PRO A 90 -13.46 11.59 4.29
C PRO A 90 -14.49 12.67 3.99
N MET A 91 -14.01 13.84 3.57
CA MET A 91 -14.83 14.81 2.86
C MET A 91 -14.93 14.43 1.38
N THR A 92 -16.15 14.36 0.86
CA THR A 92 -16.44 14.04 -0.54
C THR A 92 -16.22 15.24 -1.42
N PHE A 93 -15.10 15.30 -2.13
CA PHE A 93 -14.82 16.33 -3.12
C PHE A 93 -14.95 15.77 -4.54
N GLY A 94 -16.18 15.47 -4.93
CA GLY A 94 -16.53 14.93 -6.24
C GLY A 94 -16.62 16.00 -7.32
N LEU A 95 -15.61 16.07 -8.19
CA LEU A 95 -15.50 17.11 -9.23
C LEU A 95 -15.89 16.63 -10.63
N ALA A 96 -15.77 15.34 -10.92
CA ALA A 96 -16.03 14.77 -12.24
C ALA A 96 -16.51 13.32 -12.12
N CYS A 97 -16.24 12.49 -13.13
CA CYS A 97 -16.67 11.10 -13.20
C CYS A 97 -16.18 10.21 -12.04
N CYS A 98 -15.04 10.51 -11.40
CA CYS A 98 -14.61 9.75 -10.23
C CYS A 98 -15.58 9.89 -9.03
N ALA A 99 -16.44 10.91 -9.03
CA ALA A 99 -17.47 11.07 -8.01
C ALA A 99 -18.51 9.94 -8.04
N VAL A 100 -18.89 9.44 -9.23
CA VAL A 100 -19.85 8.32 -9.31
C VAL A 100 -19.22 7.01 -8.88
N GLU A 101 -17.91 6.85 -9.07
CA GLU A 101 -17.16 5.71 -8.54
C GLU A 101 -17.11 5.76 -7.01
N MET A 102 -16.93 6.94 -6.41
CA MET A 102 -17.06 7.10 -4.95
C MET A 102 -18.47 6.79 -4.45
N MET A 103 -19.52 7.15 -5.19
CA MET A 103 -20.90 6.77 -4.84
C MET A 103 -21.10 5.26 -4.92
N HIS A 104 -20.49 4.57 -5.89
CA HIS A 104 -20.51 3.12 -5.95
C HIS A 104 -19.74 2.48 -4.78
N LEU A 105 -18.72 3.14 -4.25
CA LEU A 105 -18.02 2.79 -3.02
C LEU A 105 -18.86 2.97 -1.74
N SER A 106 -20.04 3.58 -1.84
CA SER A 106 -21.03 3.62 -0.76
C SER A 106 -22.25 2.73 -1.03
N THR A 107 -22.23 1.90 -2.08
CA THR A 107 -23.32 0.97 -2.40
C THR A 107 -23.12 -0.36 -1.65
N PRO A 108 -24.20 -1.14 -1.41
CA PRO A 108 -24.11 -2.40 -0.65
C PRO A 108 -23.12 -3.43 -1.21
N ARG A 109 -22.74 -3.33 -2.50
CA ARG A 109 -21.73 -4.23 -3.07
C ARG A 109 -20.34 -3.96 -2.51
N TYR A 110 -20.01 -2.68 -2.29
CA TYR A 110 -18.75 -2.21 -1.75
C TYR A 110 -19.08 -1.24 -0.62
N ASP A 111 -19.51 -1.79 0.51
CA ASP A 111 -19.93 -0.96 1.64
C ASP A 111 -18.72 -0.47 2.44
N GLN A 112 -18.36 0.79 2.22
CA GLN A 112 -17.28 1.46 2.95
C GLN A 112 -17.62 1.71 4.44
N ASP A 113 -18.90 1.74 4.84
CA ASP A 113 -19.28 1.98 6.25
C ASP A 113 -18.82 0.81 7.13
N ARG A 114 -18.74 -0.40 6.56
CA ARG A 114 -18.12 -1.58 7.20
C ARG A 114 -16.64 -1.37 7.55
N LEU A 115 -15.94 -0.53 6.82
CA LEU A 115 -14.54 -0.17 7.10
C LEU A 115 -14.43 1.03 8.05
N GLY A 116 -15.55 1.55 8.56
CA GLY A 116 -15.61 2.75 9.39
C GLY A 116 -15.44 4.05 8.59
N ILE A 117 -15.70 4.00 7.28
CA ILE A 117 -15.58 5.15 6.38
C ILE A 117 -16.93 5.83 6.24
N ILE A 118 -17.05 7.04 6.78
CA ILE A 118 -18.28 7.83 6.73
C ILE A 118 -18.01 9.16 6.05
N PHE A 119 -18.69 9.40 4.93
CA PHE A 119 -18.59 10.67 4.22
C PHE A 119 -19.19 11.82 5.03
N ARG A 120 -18.38 12.86 5.27
CA ARG A 120 -18.81 14.11 5.92
C ARG A 120 -18.81 15.25 4.93
N ALA A 121 -19.91 16.00 4.90
CA ALA A 121 -20.06 17.14 3.99
C ALA A 121 -19.22 18.36 4.40
N SER A 122 -18.79 18.45 5.66
CA SER A 122 -18.03 19.60 6.17
C SER A 122 -16.56 19.26 6.37
N PRO A 123 -15.62 20.10 5.89
CA PRO A 123 -14.18 19.88 6.04
C PRO A 123 -13.72 19.94 7.51
N ARG A 124 -14.50 20.58 8.38
CA ARG A 124 -14.17 20.74 9.80
C ARG A 124 -14.35 19.46 10.62
N GLN A 125 -15.10 18.50 10.07
CA GLN A 125 -15.39 17.23 10.73
C GLN A 125 -14.76 16.05 10.01
N SER A 126 -13.95 16.28 8.97
CA SER A 126 -13.30 15.22 8.18
C SER A 126 -11.82 15.13 8.51
N ASP A 127 -11.28 13.91 8.49
CA ASP A 127 -9.85 13.65 8.70
C ASP A 127 -9.06 13.68 7.38
N VAL A 128 -9.71 13.36 6.26
CA VAL A 128 -9.08 13.29 4.93
C VAL A 128 -9.98 13.88 3.86
N MET A 129 -9.37 14.37 2.78
CA MET A 129 -10.05 14.93 1.61
C MET A 129 -9.79 14.09 0.37
N ILE A 130 -10.85 13.56 -0.24
CA ILE A 130 -10.76 12.78 -1.47
C ILE A 130 -11.16 13.68 -2.64
N VAL A 131 -10.17 14.11 -3.43
CA VAL A 131 -10.36 14.87 -4.67
C VAL A 131 -10.63 13.90 -5.81
N ALA A 132 -11.92 13.70 -6.12
CA ALA A 132 -12.36 12.74 -7.11
C ALA A 132 -12.80 13.44 -8.39
N GLY A 133 -11.84 13.67 -9.29
CA GLY A 133 -12.06 14.24 -10.60
C GLY A 133 -11.04 15.31 -10.96
N THR A 134 -11.22 15.92 -12.11
CA THR A 134 -10.32 16.96 -12.62
C THR A 134 -10.44 18.25 -11.81
N LEU A 135 -9.34 18.73 -11.26
CA LEU A 135 -9.24 20.01 -10.56
C LEU A 135 -8.89 21.11 -11.59
N THR A 136 -9.81 22.05 -11.81
CA THR A 136 -9.62 23.16 -12.76
C THR A 136 -8.91 24.34 -12.09
N ASN A 137 -8.17 25.16 -12.87
CA ASN A 137 -7.48 26.34 -12.32
C ASN A 137 -8.40 27.29 -11.53
N LYS A 138 -9.69 27.37 -11.90
CA LYS A 138 -10.69 28.17 -11.18
C LYS A 138 -11.06 27.58 -9.81
N MET A 139 -10.93 26.27 -9.65
CA MET A 139 -11.20 25.55 -8.39
C MET A 139 -9.93 25.37 -7.54
N ALA A 140 -8.73 25.70 -8.01
CA ALA A 140 -7.53 25.65 -7.19
C ALA A 140 -7.54 26.53 -5.91
N PRO A 141 -8.15 27.73 -5.88
CA PRO A 141 -8.13 28.59 -4.71
C PRO A 141 -9.32 28.42 -3.75
N ALA A 142 -10.28 27.55 -4.06
CA ALA A 142 -11.54 27.45 -3.32
C ALA A 142 -11.49 26.49 -2.12
#